data_AF-A0A956GQJ0-F1
#
_entry.id   AF-A0A956GQJ0-F1
#
_cell.length_a   1.000
_cell.length_b   1.000
_cell.length_c   1.000
_cell.angle_alpha   90.00
_cell.angle_beta   90.00
_cell.angle_gamma   90.00
#
_symmetry.space_group_name_H-M   'P 1'
#
loop_
_entity.id
_entity.type
_entity.pdbx_description
1 polymer ?
#
loop_
_entity_poly.entity_id
_entity_poly.type
_entity_poly.pdbx_seq_one_letter_code
_entity_poly.pdbx_strand_id
1 'polypeptide(L)'
;VAMPALGGGAGGKAARGKHGKAARHGKVVRVERARSGRGFRPHLCNMYSNQANCWGTAPRVDETGWVIDQQGRRAEVRVIEVTPYKDSCGNEIRWDARFDVTAGDLSQVSYGFLLLDWPAESYSKVLQDAEVPQGGQPGESMWASFDHDGDGTSDLKVTYYNCDASGAPATGVPSYCVNYWGRDGGGYERLRQDNVAACNF
;
A
#
# COMPACT_ATOMS: atom_id res chain seq x y z
N VAL A 1 -78.21 37.74 -52.54
CA VAL A 1 -78.12 36.52 -51.72
C VAL A 1 -77.22 36.85 -50.55
N ALA A 2 -77.79 36.96 -49.35
CA ALA A 2 -77.12 37.34 -48.11
C ALA A 2 -77.50 36.34 -47.01
N MET A 3 -76.50 35.85 -46.28
CA MET A 3 -76.55 35.06 -45.03
C MET A 3 -75.13 35.10 -44.39
N PRO A 4 -74.93 34.85 -43.08
CA PRO A 4 -75.46 35.59 -41.93
C PRO A 4 -74.38 35.86 -40.82
N ALA A 5 -74.80 36.61 -39.77
CA ALA A 5 -74.61 36.40 -38.31
C ALA A 5 -73.24 35.97 -37.72
N LEU A 6 -72.58 36.74 -36.84
CA LEU A 6 -72.78 36.98 -35.37
C LEU A 6 -71.96 36.07 -34.42
N GLY A 7 -71.38 36.71 -33.40
CA GLY A 7 -70.96 36.12 -32.11
C GLY A 7 -69.53 35.54 -32.11
N GLY A 8 -68.63 35.81 -31.16
CA GLY A 8 -68.73 36.27 -29.78
C GLY A 8 -67.84 35.36 -28.91
N GLY A 9 -67.07 35.91 -27.97
CA GLY A 9 -66.58 35.14 -26.82
C GLY A 9 -65.07 35.07 -26.57
N ALA A 10 -64.64 35.88 -25.59
CA ALA A 10 -63.84 35.53 -24.40
C ALA A 10 -62.50 34.76 -24.49
N GLY A 11 -61.45 35.43 -23.99
CA GLY A 11 -60.79 35.03 -22.74
C GLY A 11 -59.78 33.88 -22.76
N GLY A 12 -58.50 34.22 -22.67
CA GLY A 12 -57.46 33.26 -22.31
C GLY A 12 -56.10 33.92 -22.07
N LYS A 13 -55.81 34.33 -20.82
CA LYS A 13 -54.46 34.72 -20.38
C LYS A 13 -53.56 33.49 -20.40
N ALA A 14 -52.59 33.44 -21.31
CA ALA A 14 -51.52 32.45 -21.29
C ALA A 14 -50.53 32.77 -20.16
N ALA A 15 -50.55 31.95 -19.11
CA ALA A 15 -49.51 31.97 -18.08
C ALA A 15 -48.21 31.41 -18.66
N ARG A 16 -47.15 32.21 -18.59
CA ARG A 16 -45.79 31.92 -19.03
C ARG A 16 -45.17 30.88 -18.08
N GLY A 17 -45.09 29.63 -18.53
CA GLY A 17 -44.42 28.55 -17.80
C GLY A 17 -42.94 28.86 -17.56
N LYS A 18 -42.52 28.87 -16.30
CA LYS A 18 -41.11 28.87 -15.89
C LYS A 18 -40.52 27.49 -16.20
N HIS A 19 -39.61 27.41 -17.18
CA HIS A 19 -38.75 26.24 -17.34
C HIS A 19 -37.73 26.21 -16.21
N GLY A 20 -38.02 25.43 -15.16
CA GLY A 20 -37.03 25.02 -14.17
C GLY A 20 -36.04 24.07 -14.83
N LYS A 21 -34.77 24.50 -14.95
CA LYS A 21 -33.67 23.58 -15.27
C LYS A 21 -33.50 22.63 -14.09
N ALA A 22 -33.83 21.36 -14.29
CA ALA A 22 -33.52 20.30 -13.33
C ALA A 22 -32.01 20.30 -13.05
N ALA A 23 -31.64 20.54 -11.80
CA ALA A 23 -30.26 20.43 -11.34
C ALA A 23 -29.82 18.97 -11.54
N ARG A 24 -28.71 18.79 -12.26
CA ARG A 24 -28.08 17.47 -12.41
C ARG A 24 -27.64 17.04 -11.00
N HIS A 25 -28.36 16.10 -10.41
CA HIS A 25 -27.97 15.47 -9.16
C HIS A 25 -26.66 14.71 -9.40
N GLY A 26 -25.54 15.30 -9.00
CA GLY A 26 -24.26 14.61 -8.93
C GLY A 26 -24.39 13.45 -7.93
N LYS A 27 -24.18 12.23 -8.39
CA LYS A 27 -24.12 11.05 -7.52
C LYS A 27 -22.79 11.11 -6.76
N VAL A 28 -22.84 11.52 -5.50
CA VAL A 28 -21.71 11.36 -4.58
C VAL A 28 -21.60 9.87 -4.27
N VAL A 29 -20.62 9.21 -4.89
CA VAL A 29 -20.25 7.85 -4.52
C VAL A 29 -19.24 7.97 -3.37
N ARG A 30 -19.66 7.59 -2.16
CA ARG A 30 -18.73 7.40 -1.06
C ARG A 30 -17.94 6.12 -1.37
N VAL A 31 -16.73 6.29 -1.88
CA VAL A 31 -15.76 5.21 -1.95
C VAL A 31 -15.28 4.99 -0.51
N GLU A 32 -15.68 3.89 0.11
CA GLU A 32 -15.02 3.45 1.34
C GLU A 32 -13.60 3.04 0.95
N ARG A 33 -12.61 3.86 1.32
CA ARG A 33 -11.21 3.42 1.25
C ARG A 33 -11.06 2.28 2.25
N ALA A 34 -10.38 1.21 1.84
CA ALA A 34 -9.96 0.17 2.76
C ALA A 34 -9.26 0.84 3.96
N ARG A 35 -9.62 0.43 5.18
CA ARG A 35 -8.99 0.98 6.39
C ARG A 35 -7.48 0.76 6.28
N SER A 36 -6.72 1.84 6.20
CA SER A 36 -5.27 1.78 6.17
C SER A 36 -4.75 1.29 7.53
N GLY A 37 -3.79 0.36 7.50
CA GLY A 37 -2.86 0.08 8.60
C GLY A 37 -3.33 -0.84 9.74
N ARG A 38 -4.50 -0.64 10.35
CA ARG A 38 -4.76 -1.19 11.71
C ARG A 38 -5.06 -2.69 11.83
N GLY A 39 -5.10 -3.44 10.74
CA GLY A 39 -5.34 -4.90 10.77
C GLY A 39 -4.24 -5.74 10.11
N PHE A 40 -3.28 -5.08 9.47
CA PHE A 40 -2.27 -5.72 8.63
C PHE A 40 -0.94 -5.81 9.37
N ARG A 41 -0.21 -6.90 9.18
CA ARG A 41 1.15 -7.07 9.71
C ARG A 41 2.11 -7.21 8.54
N PRO A 42 2.35 -6.14 7.75
CA PRO A 42 3.13 -6.23 6.51
C PRO A 42 4.50 -6.88 6.75
N HIS A 43 4.94 -7.74 5.83
CA HIS A 43 6.32 -8.23 5.78
C HIS A 43 6.94 -7.82 4.46
N LEU A 44 8.04 -7.07 4.54
CA LEU A 44 8.80 -6.65 3.38
C LEU A 44 9.87 -7.68 3.07
N CYS A 45 9.92 -8.10 1.81
CA CYS A 45 11.00 -8.91 1.28
C CYS A 45 11.57 -8.31 0.00
N ASN A 46 12.89 -8.40 -0.17
CA ASN A 46 13.55 -8.10 -1.43
C ASN A 46 13.43 -9.32 -2.33
N MET A 47 12.89 -9.14 -3.53
CA MET A 47 12.63 -10.24 -4.44
C MET A 47 13.75 -10.44 -5.46
N TYR A 48 14.08 -11.70 -5.73
CA TYR A 48 15.02 -12.17 -6.75
C TYR A 48 14.39 -13.35 -7.50
N SER A 49 13.74 -13.10 -8.64
CA SER A 49 13.01 -14.11 -9.40
C SER A 49 11.89 -14.79 -8.57
N ASN A 50 11.99 -16.09 -8.30
CA ASN A 50 11.04 -16.86 -7.48
C ASN A 50 11.50 -17.05 -6.01
N GLN A 51 12.49 -16.28 -5.58
CA GLN A 51 13.03 -16.25 -4.23
C GLN A 51 12.94 -14.83 -3.67
N ALA A 52 12.87 -14.71 -2.35
CA ALA A 52 12.94 -13.42 -1.69
C ALA A 52 13.67 -13.52 -0.35
N ASN A 53 14.38 -12.46 0.00
CA ASN A 53 14.99 -12.28 1.31
C ASN A 53 14.03 -11.42 2.14
N CYS A 54 13.49 -11.96 3.23
CA CYS A 54 12.54 -11.29 4.11
C CYS A 54 13.19 -10.92 5.44
N TRP A 55 12.82 -9.77 5.99
CA TRP A 55 13.38 -9.27 7.25
C TRP A 55 12.35 -9.13 8.35
N GLY A 56 12.81 -9.31 9.59
CA GLY A 56 11.97 -9.33 10.77
C GLY A 56 11.35 -10.69 11.03
N THR A 57 10.04 -10.71 11.28
CA THR A 57 9.31 -11.95 11.59
C THR A 57 9.26 -12.88 10.37
N ALA A 58 9.47 -14.18 10.58
CA ALA A 58 9.41 -15.21 9.55
C ALA A 58 8.07 -15.18 8.79
N PRO A 59 8.08 -15.21 7.44
CA PRO A 59 6.89 -15.52 6.66
C PRO A 59 6.31 -16.88 7.01
N ARG A 60 5.02 -17.06 6.75
CA ARG A 60 4.34 -18.37 6.91
C ARG A 60 4.23 -19.07 5.57
N VAL A 61 4.41 -20.39 5.55
CA VAL A 61 4.03 -21.21 4.39
C VAL A 61 2.53 -21.04 4.14
N ASP A 62 2.15 -21.01 2.87
CA ASP A 62 0.82 -20.66 2.34
C ASP A 62 0.39 -19.19 2.55
N GLU A 63 1.24 -18.34 3.11
CA GLU A 63 0.98 -16.90 3.15
C GLU A 63 1.02 -16.31 1.72
N THR A 64 0.05 -15.47 1.42
CA THR A 64 -0.05 -14.81 0.12
C THR A 64 0.48 -13.39 0.18
N GLY A 65 1.05 -12.92 -0.93
CA GLY A 65 1.48 -11.54 -1.04
C GLY A 65 1.57 -11.07 -2.48
N TRP A 66 2.03 -9.83 -2.60
CA TRP A 66 2.08 -9.11 -3.86
C TRP A 66 3.51 -8.78 -4.21
N VAL A 67 3.89 -9.08 -5.45
CA VAL A 67 5.11 -8.57 -6.04
C VAL A 67 4.82 -7.21 -6.66
N ILE A 68 5.51 -6.19 -6.17
CA ILE A 68 5.29 -4.79 -6.54
C ILE A 68 6.64 -4.16 -6.89
N ASP A 69 6.68 -3.45 -8.01
CA ASP A 69 7.81 -2.61 -8.41
C ASP A 69 7.35 -1.17 -8.71
N GLN A 70 8.22 -0.36 -9.32
CA GLN A 70 7.93 1.05 -9.62
C GLN A 70 6.87 1.23 -10.73
N GLN A 71 6.69 0.22 -11.57
CA GLN A 71 5.70 0.24 -12.65
C GLN A 71 4.36 -0.34 -12.20
N GLY A 72 4.34 -1.11 -11.10
CA GLY A 72 3.13 -1.45 -10.37
C GLY A 72 3.14 -2.86 -9.80
N ARG A 73 1.94 -3.37 -9.50
CA ARG A 73 1.72 -4.74 -9.07
C ARG A 73 1.93 -5.71 -10.24
N ARG A 74 2.79 -6.71 -10.04
CA ARG A 74 3.27 -7.62 -11.10
C ARG A 74 2.70 -9.02 -11.00
N ALA A 75 2.67 -9.55 -9.78
CA ALA A 75 2.15 -10.87 -9.52
C ALA A 75 1.54 -10.96 -8.12
N GLU A 76 0.63 -11.91 -7.97
CA GLU A 76 0.24 -12.51 -6.71
C GLU A 76 1.04 -13.79 -6.53
N VAL A 77 1.56 -14.01 -5.33
CA VAL A 77 2.38 -15.18 -5.02
C VAL A 77 1.93 -15.82 -3.71
N ARG A 78 2.25 -17.10 -3.56
CA ARG A 78 2.05 -17.87 -2.33
C ARG A 78 3.38 -18.45 -1.88
N VAL A 79 3.73 -18.23 -0.61
CA VAL A 79 4.95 -18.77 0.00
C VAL A 79 4.85 -20.29 0.11
N ILE A 80 5.86 -21.01 -0.39
CA ILE A 80 5.90 -22.48 -0.37
C ILE A 80 7.03 -23.04 0.51
N GLU A 81 8.06 -22.22 0.79
CA GLU A 81 9.23 -22.63 1.56
C GLU A 81 9.80 -21.39 2.26
N VAL A 82 10.25 -21.56 3.51
CA VAL A 82 10.89 -20.50 4.30
C VAL A 82 12.06 -21.12 5.07
N THR A 83 13.27 -20.60 4.85
CA THR A 83 14.50 -21.08 5.49
C THR A 83 15.17 -19.94 6.26
N PRO A 84 15.54 -20.12 7.54
CA PRO A 84 16.31 -19.12 8.27
C PRO A 84 17.72 -18.99 7.70
N TYR A 85 18.16 -17.76 7.47
CA TYR A 85 19.56 -17.46 7.23
C TYR A 85 20.20 -16.97 8.53
N LYS A 86 21.24 -17.68 8.97
CA LYS A 86 21.93 -17.40 10.23
C LYS A 86 23.27 -16.72 10.01
N ASP A 87 23.62 -15.77 10.88
CA ASP A 87 24.98 -15.23 10.95
C ASP A 87 25.96 -16.23 11.60
N SER A 88 27.24 -15.84 11.73
CA SER A 88 28.28 -16.66 12.35
C SER A 88 28.03 -16.94 13.84
N CYS A 89 27.22 -16.13 14.51
CA CYS A 89 26.84 -16.31 15.90
C CYS A 89 25.56 -17.15 16.06
N GLY A 90 24.95 -17.58 14.96
CA GLY A 90 23.72 -18.37 14.95
C GLY A 90 22.44 -17.54 15.06
N ASN A 91 22.52 -16.21 14.99
CA ASN A 91 21.34 -15.34 14.99
C ASN A 91 20.63 -15.42 13.63
N GLU A 92 19.31 -15.49 13.65
CA GLU A 92 18.48 -15.49 12.44
C GLU A 92 18.32 -14.03 11.95
N ILE A 93 19.13 -13.65 10.96
CA ILE A 93 19.19 -12.25 10.48
C ILE A 93 18.22 -11.98 9.32
N ARG A 94 17.77 -13.02 8.62
CA ARG A 94 16.75 -12.93 7.56
C ARG A 94 16.14 -14.30 7.26
N TRP A 95 15.12 -14.30 6.42
CA TRP A 95 14.45 -15.51 5.94
C TRP A 95 14.52 -15.57 4.42
N ASP A 96 15.06 -16.67 3.90
CA ASP A 96 15.07 -16.94 2.47
C ASP A 96 13.76 -17.69 2.15
N ALA A 97 12.85 -17.02 1.44
CA ALA A 97 11.53 -17.53 1.09
C ALA A 97 11.45 -17.88 -0.40
N ARG A 98 10.77 -18.99 -0.72
CA ARG A 98 10.37 -19.33 -2.09
C ARG A 98 8.87 -19.26 -2.24
N PHE A 99 8.43 -18.96 -3.45
CA PHE A 99 7.03 -18.79 -3.74
C PHE A 99 6.64 -19.30 -5.13
N ASP A 100 5.38 -19.66 -5.25
CA ASP A 100 4.72 -19.92 -6.52
C ASP A 100 3.87 -18.71 -6.92
N VAL A 101 3.86 -18.41 -8.22
CA VAL A 101 2.98 -17.37 -8.79
C VAL A 101 1.56 -17.93 -8.87
N THR A 102 0.62 -17.28 -8.19
CA THR A 102 -0.81 -17.63 -8.24
C THR A 102 -1.56 -16.81 -9.29
N ALA A 103 -1.08 -15.60 -9.58
CA ALA A 103 -1.59 -14.75 -10.67
C ALA A 103 -0.52 -13.76 -11.15
N GLY A 104 -0.63 -13.30 -12.40
CA GLY A 104 0.29 -12.31 -13.00
C GLY A 104 1.55 -12.93 -13.62
N ASP A 105 2.60 -12.13 -13.78
CA ASP A 105 3.85 -12.53 -14.43
C ASP A 105 5.06 -11.83 -13.80
N LEU A 106 6.12 -12.60 -13.54
CA LEU A 106 7.38 -12.13 -12.98
C LEU A 106 8.48 -11.95 -14.03
N SER A 107 8.23 -12.30 -15.30
CA SER A 107 9.25 -12.25 -16.36
C SER A 107 9.85 -10.85 -16.57
N GLN A 108 9.10 -9.80 -16.23
CA GLN A 108 9.49 -8.41 -16.39
C GLN A 108 10.03 -7.77 -15.09
N VAL A 109 10.11 -8.53 -13.99
CA VAL A 109 10.53 -8.00 -12.69
C VAL A 109 12.02 -8.23 -12.49
N SER A 110 12.82 -7.22 -12.81
CA SER A 110 14.27 -7.24 -12.56
C SER A 110 14.61 -6.92 -11.10
N TYR A 111 13.84 -6.03 -10.48
CA TYR A 111 13.95 -5.63 -9.09
C TYR A 111 12.57 -5.23 -8.58
N GLY A 112 12.14 -5.82 -7.48
CA GLY A 112 10.85 -5.56 -6.88
C GLY A 112 10.81 -6.02 -5.43
N PHE A 113 9.73 -5.69 -4.76
CA PHE A 113 9.48 -6.12 -3.39
C PHE A 113 8.33 -7.13 -3.38
N LEU A 114 8.49 -8.16 -2.57
CA LEU A 114 7.37 -8.98 -2.14
C LEU A 114 6.83 -8.38 -0.84
N LEU A 115 5.55 -8.06 -0.82
CA LEU A 115 4.85 -7.54 0.34
C LEU A 115 3.76 -8.54 0.76
N LEU A 116 3.98 -9.18 1.91
CA LEU A 116 3.04 -10.14 2.51
C LEU A 116 2.13 -9.44 3.52
N ASP A 117 0.92 -9.96 3.71
CA ASP A 117 -0.08 -9.45 4.67
C ASP A 117 -0.33 -7.94 4.57
N TRP A 118 -0.38 -7.42 3.34
CA TRP A 118 -0.74 -6.04 3.01
C TRP A 118 -1.69 -6.00 1.82
N PRO A 119 -2.74 -5.15 1.84
CA PRO A 119 -3.62 -5.01 0.69
C PRO A 119 -2.88 -4.31 -0.46
N ALA A 120 -2.89 -4.90 -1.65
CA ALA A 120 -2.43 -4.25 -2.87
C ALA A 120 -3.50 -4.33 -3.96
N GLU A 121 -3.89 -3.16 -4.46
CA GLU A 121 -4.80 -3.04 -5.60
C GLU A 121 -4.04 -3.11 -6.93
N SER A 122 -4.77 -3.10 -8.04
CA SER A 122 -4.16 -3.15 -9.37
C SER A 122 -3.26 -1.96 -9.67
N TYR A 123 -3.47 -0.83 -9.00
CA TYR A 123 -2.69 0.40 -9.19
C TYR A 123 -1.51 0.52 -8.22
N SER A 124 -1.33 -0.46 -7.33
CA SER A 124 -0.28 -0.37 -6.33
C SER A 124 1.10 -0.35 -6.96
N LYS A 125 2.00 0.49 -6.43
CA LYS A 125 3.38 0.65 -6.94
C LYS A 125 4.33 1.07 -5.83
N VAL A 126 5.62 0.83 -6.08
CA VAL A 126 6.69 1.39 -5.26
C VAL A 126 6.88 2.86 -5.61
N LEU A 127 6.94 3.71 -4.59
CA LEU A 127 7.30 5.11 -4.72
C LEU A 127 8.78 5.33 -4.36
N GLN A 128 9.41 6.28 -5.05
CA GLN A 128 10.71 6.83 -4.65
C GLN A 128 10.48 7.94 -3.63
N ASP A 129 10.31 7.55 -2.38
CA ASP A 129 10.16 8.46 -1.25
C ASP A 129 11.36 8.29 -0.30
N ALA A 130 12.03 9.39 0.00
CA ALA A 130 13.20 9.42 0.89
C ALA A 130 12.87 9.96 2.29
N GLU A 131 11.64 10.45 2.51
CA GLU A 131 11.25 11.07 3.77
C GLU A 131 10.78 10.02 4.77
N VAL A 132 11.58 9.84 5.83
CA VAL A 132 11.20 9.07 7.02
C VAL A 132 10.03 9.77 7.71
N PRO A 133 8.97 9.04 8.09
CA PRO A 133 7.84 9.61 8.84
C PRO A 133 8.24 10.39 10.10
N GLN A 134 7.42 11.38 10.45
CA GLN A 134 7.54 12.07 11.73
C GLN A 134 7.46 11.06 12.88
N GLY A 135 8.41 11.13 13.82
CA GLY A 135 8.56 10.15 14.90
C GLY A 135 9.58 9.04 14.62
N GLY A 136 10.24 9.08 13.46
CA GLY A 136 11.42 8.27 13.20
C GLY A 136 12.60 8.57 14.13
N GLN A 137 13.57 7.66 14.14
CA GLN A 137 14.74 7.68 15.00
C GLN A 137 15.93 8.39 14.35
N PRO A 138 16.90 8.88 15.15
CA PRO A 138 18.17 9.37 14.63
C PRO A 138 18.88 8.29 13.79
N GLY A 139 19.28 8.65 12.57
CA GLY A 139 19.95 7.73 11.63
C GLY A 139 19.02 6.77 10.89
N GLU A 140 17.70 6.90 11.08
CA GLU A 140 16.72 6.12 10.34
C GLU A 140 16.67 6.52 8.86
N SER A 141 16.55 5.52 8.00
CA SER A 141 16.57 5.65 6.56
C SER A 141 15.36 4.95 5.94
N MET A 142 14.85 5.52 4.84
CA MET A 142 13.83 4.88 4.04
C MET A 142 14.39 3.61 3.37
N TRP A 143 13.63 2.52 3.47
CA TRP A 143 13.87 1.29 2.71
C TRP A 143 13.01 1.27 1.46
N ALA A 144 11.69 1.36 1.66
CA ALA A 144 10.70 1.26 0.60
C ALA A 144 9.44 2.02 0.97
N SER A 145 8.70 2.44 -0.04
CA SER A 145 7.45 3.17 0.09
C SER A 145 6.46 2.63 -0.93
N PHE A 146 5.21 2.40 -0.53
CA PHE A 146 4.19 1.79 -1.36
C PHE A 146 2.95 2.67 -1.41
N ASP A 147 2.55 3.02 -2.63
CA ASP A 147 1.24 3.58 -2.95
C ASP A 147 0.31 2.39 -3.21
N HIS A 148 -0.67 2.15 -2.35
CA HIS A 148 -1.57 1.01 -2.49
C HIS A 148 -2.79 1.36 -3.35
N ASP A 149 -3.36 2.55 -3.16
CA ASP A 149 -4.62 2.97 -3.79
C ASP A 149 -4.42 3.73 -5.12
N GLY A 150 -3.18 4.03 -5.49
CA GLY A 150 -2.81 4.71 -6.72
C GLY A 150 -2.97 6.23 -6.66
N ASP A 151 -3.20 6.82 -5.49
CA ASP A 151 -3.38 8.27 -5.32
C ASP A 151 -2.07 9.07 -5.42
N GLY A 152 -0.93 8.39 -5.58
CA GLY A 152 0.39 8.99 -5.69
C GLY A 152 1.04 9.32 -4.34
N THR A 153 0.38 8.99 -3.24
CA THR A 153 0.93 9.09 -1.88
C THR A 153 1.28 7.71 -1.35
N SER A 154 2.27 7.64 -0.46
CA SER A 154 2.58 6.39 0.21
C SER A 154 1.51 6.04 1.26
N ASP A 155 1.03 4.81 1.23
CA ASP A 155 0.16 4.24 2.26
C ASP A 155 0.93 3.37 3.26
N LEU A 156 2.07 2.81 2.82
CA LEU A 156 3.01 2.06 3.64
C LEU A 156 4.42 2.54 3.39
N LYS A 157 5.09 2.97 4.47
CA LYS A 157 6.53 3.24 4.48
C LYS A 157 7.23 2.17 5.32
N VAL A 158 8.36 1.69 4.82
CA VAL A 158 9.27 0.80 5.54
C VAL A 158 10.60 1.49 5.68
N THR A 159 11.10 1.55 6.89
CA THR A 159 12.35 2.23 7.25
C THR A 159 13.22 1.31 8.09
N TYR A 160 14.51 1.64 8.20
CA TYR A 160 15.44 0.88 9.02
C TYR A 160 16.50 1.77 9.66
N TYR A 161 17.08 1.30 10.76
CA TYR A 161 18.18 1.94 11.48
C TYR A 161 18.92 0.92 12.35
N ASN A 162 20.17 1.21 12.72
CA ASN A 162 20.92 0.35 13.65
C ASN A 162 20.38 0.51 15.08
N CYS A 163 20.14 -0.60 15.75
CA CYS A 163 19.52 -0.60 17.07
C CYS A 163 20.07 -1.70 17.99
N ASP A 164 19.93 -1.50 19.30
CA ASP A 164 20.26 -2.52 20.29
C ASP A 164 19.14 -3.58 20.47
N ALA A 165 19.33 -4.53 21.38
CA ALA A 165 18.35 -5.58 21.67
C ALA A 165 17.00 -5.03 22.19
N SER A 166 16.97 -3.84 22.77
CA SER A 166 15.72 -3.18 23.20
C SER A 166 15.00 -2.44 22.06
N GLY A 167 15.66 -2.34 20.91
CA GLY A 167 15.17 -1.59 19.75
C GLY A 167 15.49 -0.10 19.81
N ALA A 168 16.34 0.34 20.75
CA ALA A 168 16.78 1.72 20.84
C ALA A 168 17.90 1.99 19.82
N PRO A 169 18.01 3.21 19.25
CA PRO A 169 19.07 3.55 18.31
C PRO A 169 20.45 3.35 18.95
N ALA A 170 21.34 2.66 18.22
CA ALA A 170 22.68 2.36 18.69
C ALA A 170 23.69 2.44 17.54
N THR A 171 24.87 2.98 17.83
CA THR A 171 25.97 3.10 16.87
C THR A 171 26.98 1.99 17.08
N GLY A 172 27.63 1.55 16.00
CA GLY A 172 28.66 0.48 16.06
C GLY A 172 28.11 -0.93 16.37
N VAL A 173 26.79 -1.09 16.44
CA VAL A 173 26.15 -2.40 16.56
C VAL A 173 25.75 -2.91 15.17
N PRO A 174 25.90 -4.22 14.90
CA PRO A 174 25.49 -4.85 13.64
C PRO A 174 23.98 -5.10 13.55
N SER A 175 23.28 -5.11 14.68
CA SER A 175 21.84 -5.29 14.75
C SER A 175 21.09 -4.07 14.19
N TYR A 176 19.92 -4.31 13.62
CA TYR A 176 19.10 -3.26 13.03
C TYR A 176 17.61 -3.51 13.26
N CYS A 177 16.87 -2.41 13.26
CA CYS A 177 15.44 -2.40 13.43
C CYS A 177 14.78 -2.03 12.10
N VAL A 178 13.65 -2.66 11.81
CA VAL A 178 12.82 -2.38 10.64
C VAL A 178 11.47 -1.88 11.14
N ASN A 179 11.10 -0.67 10.75
CA ASN A 179 9.83 -0.07 11.12
C ASN A 179 8.87 -0.09 9.94
N TYR A 180 7.61 -0.40 10.22
CA TYR A 180 6.51 -0.36 9.27
C TYR A 180 5.56 0.75 9.70
N TRP A 181 5.26 1.67 8.77
CA TRP A 181 4.44 2.85 9.02
C TRP A 181 3.25 2.84 8.07
N GLY A 182 2.05 2.84 8.64
CA GLY A 182 0.81 2.95 7.87
C GLY A 182 0.33 4.38 7.86
N ARG A 183 -0.16 4.84 6.72
CA ARG A 183 -0.79 6.16 6.61
C ARG A 183 -2.04 6.22 7.48
N ASP A 184 -2.12 7.23 8.35
CA ASP A 184 -3.29 7.52 9.18
C ASP A 184 -3.62 9.01 9.08
N GLY A 185 -4.75 9.33 8.44
CA GLY A 185 -5.15 10.70 8.14
C GLY A 185 -4.10 11.46 7.31
N GLY A 186 -3.56 12.54 7.89
CA GLY A 186 -2.54 13.38 7.26
C GLY A 186 -1.09 12.99 7.56
N GLY A 187 -0.87 11.92 8.33
CA GLY A 187 0.46 11.47 8.74
C GLY A 187 0.62 9.96 8.66
N TYR A 188 1.59 9.44 9.41
CA TYR A 188 1.85 8.00 9.50
C TYR A 188 1.91 7.57 10.96
N GLU A 189 1.38 6.38 11.23
CA GLU A 189 1.46 5.70 12.51
C GLU A 189 2.37 4.48 12.37
N ARG A 190 3.27 4.25 13.34
CA ARG A 190 4.09 3.03 13.34
C ARG A 190 3.22 1.84 13.69
N LEU A 191 3.09 0.91 12.75
CA LEU A 191 2.34 -0.33 12.88
C LEU A 191 3.12 -1.37 13.69
N ARG A 192 4.42 -1.48 13.39
CA ARG A 192 5.31 -2.49 13.96
C ARG A 192 6.76 -2.05 13.87
N GLN A 193 7.56 -2.54 14.81
CA GLN A 193 9.01 -2.57 14.74
C GLN A 193 9.48 -4.02 14.87
N ASP A 194 10.30 -4.47 13.94
CA ASP A 194 11.02 -5.74 14.04
C ASP A 194 12.47 -5.46 14.42
N ASN A 195 13.04 -6.26 15.33
CA ASN A 195 14.44 -6.19 15.70
C ASN A 195 15.18 -7.39 15.11
N VAL A 196 16.21 -7.13 14.32
CA VAL A 196 17.07 -8.13 13.71
C VAL A 196 18.41 -8.12 14.43
N ALA A 197 18.59 -9.11 15.30
CA ALA A 197 19.85 -9.31 16.00
C ALA A 197 20.90 -9.86 15.04
N ALA A 198 22.04 -9.19 14.93
CA ALA A 198 23.19 -9.66 14.18
C ALA A 198 24.45 -9.55 15.05
N CYS A 199 25.55 -10.15 14.60
CA CYS A 199 26.88 -9.97 15.19
C CYS A 199 27.92 -9.54 14.15
N ASN A 200 29.00 -8.90 14.62
CA ASN A 200 30.16 -8.58 13.79
C ASN A 200 31.02 -9.84 13.61
N PHE A 201 31.62 -9.96 12.44
CA PHE A 201 32.65 -10.98 12.15
C PHE A 201 33.99 -10.62 12.78
#